data_AF-X1SC76-F1
#
_entry.id   AF-X1SC76-F1
#
_cell.length_a   1.000
_cell.length_b   1.000
_cell.length_c   1.000
_cell.angle_alpha   90.00
_cell.angle_beta   90.00
_cell.angle_gamma   90.00
#
_symmetry.space_group_name_H-M   'P 1'
#
loop_
_entity.id
_entity.type
_entity.pdbx_description
1 polymer ?
#
loop_
_entity_poly.entity_id
_entity_poly.type
_entity_poly.pdbx_seq_one_letter_code
_entity_poly.pdbx_strand_id
1 'polypeptide(L)'
;MAKVKIGDQEYTINYLKLGAIKKILKAKEEKKLDNMDATSYILAETINKFNPEAKLTIEKFDDLVDIVEFERIQKEIMDSSGLTKYFNMGVGKK
;
A
#
# COMPACT_ATOMS: atom_id res chain seq x y z
N MET A 1 5.17 11.85 9.78
CA MET A 1 3.98 11.01 10.02
C MET A 1 2.83 11.62 9.25
N ALA A 2 2.25 10.87 8.33
CA ALA A 2 1.10 11.27 7.53
C ALA A 2 -0.13 10.46 7.97
N LYS A 3 -1.31 11.02 7.74
CA LYS A 3 -2.60 10.36 7.99
C LYS A 3 -3.29 10.18 6.65
N VAL A 4 -3.73 8.97 6.36
CA VAL A 4 -4.45 8.63 5.13
C VAL A 4 -5.83 8.14 5.52
N LYS A 5 -6.87 8.80 5.00
CA LYS A 5 -8.27 8.40 5.19
C LYS A 5 -8.71 7.47 4.06
N ILE A 6 -9.26 6.31 4.44
CA ILE A 6 -9.78 5.28 3.55
C ILE A 6 -11.17 4.91 4.06
N GLY A 7 -12.22 5.21 3.28
CA GLY A 7 -13.59 5.14 3.75
C GLY A 7 -13.78 5.97 5.03
N ASP A 8 -14.36 5.37 6.07
CA ASP A 8 -14.54 6.00 7.37
C ASP A 8 -13.35 5.83 8.34
N GLN A 9 -12.28 5.15 7.92
CA GLN A 9 -11.12 4.86 8.75
C GLN A 9 -9.94 5.78 8.43
N GLU A 10 -9.16 6.13 9.46
CA GLU A 10 -7.93 6.91 9.32
C GLU A 10 -6.73 6.05 9.73
N TYR A 11 -5.73 5.98 8.87
CA TYR A 11 -4.51 5.22 9.09
C TYR A 11 -3.28 6.11 9.17
N THR A 12 -2.38 5.77 10.08
CA THR A 12 -1.08 6.43 10.19
C THR A 12 -0.08 5.80 9.23
N ILE A 13 0.60 6.60 8.43
CA ILE A 13 1.68 6.16 7.55
C ILE A 13 2.96 6.92 7.88
N ASN A 14 4.06 6.17 8.00
CA ASN A 14 5.39 6.71 8.21
C ASN A 14 6.36 6.20 7.13
N TYR A 15 7.52 6.83 7.04
CA TYR A 15 8.56 6.41 6.10
C TYR A 15 9.02 4.98 6.41
N LEU A 16 8.97 4.10 5.41
CA LEU A 16 9.44 2.73 5.54
C LEU A 16 10.97 2.69 5.49
N LYS A 17 11.57 2.01 6.46
CA LYS A 17 13.00 1.65 6.37
C LYS A 17 13.21 0.66 5.23
N LEU A 18 14.36 0.73 4.56
CA LEU A 18 14.73 -0.16 3.44
C LEU A 18 14.48 -1.65 3.73
N GLY A 19 14.77 -2.11 4.96
CA GLY A 19 14.55 -3.49 5.37
C GLY A 19 13.07 -3.91 5.41
N ALA A 20 12.15 -2.99 5.69
CA ALA A 20 10.72 -3.25 5.63
C ALA A 20 10.23 -3.31 4.17
N ILE A 21 10.71 -2.41 3.31
CA ILE A 21 10.40 -2.39 1.88
C ILE A 21 10.81 -3.71 1.22
N LYS A 22 12.04 -4.18 1.49
CA LYS A 22 12.53 -5.48 1.00
C LYS A 22 11.66 -6.66 1.44
N LYS A 23 11.12 -6.64 2.66
CA LYS A 23 10.24 -7.70 3.15
C LYS A 23 8.90 -7.73 2.41
N ILE A 24 8.29 -6.56 2.20
CA ILE A 24 7.03 -6.45 1.45
C ILE A 24 7.23 -6.91 0.01
N LEU A 25 8.33 -6.49 -0.64
CA LEU A 25 8.68 -6.91 -2.00
C LEU A 25 8.87 -8.43 -2.11
N LYS A 26 9.64 -9.02 -1.19
CA LYS A 26 9.85 -10.47 -1.19
C LYS A 26 8.53 -11.23 -1.00
N ALA A 27 7.68 -10.77 -0.08
CA ALA A 27 6.39 -11.41 0.16
C ALA A 27 5.44 -11.29 -1.05
N LYS A 28 5.51 -10.19 -1.81
CA LYS A 28 4.83 -10.06 -3.11
C LYS A 28 5.32 -11.12 -4.11
N GLU A 29 6.63 -11.29 -4.25
CA GLU A 29 7.22 -12.28 -5.17
C GLU A 29 6.82 -13.73 -4.80
N GLU A 30 6.83 -14.05 -3.50
CA GLU A 30 6.45 -15.38 -3.00
C GLU A 30 4.96 -15.70 -3.25
N LYS A 31 4.08 -14.69 -3.18
CA LYS A 31 2.64 -14.86 -3.36
C LYS A 31 2.21 -14.92 -4.83
N LYS A 32 3.10 -14.62 -5.80
CA LYS A 32 2.80 -14.62 -7.25
C LYS A 32 1.51 -13.86 -7.61
N LEU A 33 1.29 -12.71 -6.95
CA LEU A 33 0.09 -11.89 -7.16
C LEU A 33 0.13 -11.20 -8.53
N ASP A 34 -1.03 -11.09 -9.17
CA ASP A 34 -1.24 -10.25 -10.34
C ASP A 34 -0.98 -8.76 -10.01
N ASN A 35 -0.74 -7.91 -11.01
CA ASN A 35 -0.28 -6.54 -10.79
C ASN A 35 -1.23 -5.68 -9.91
N MET A 36 -2.53 -5.94 -9.97
CA MET A 36 -3.54 -5.22 -9.19
C MET A 36 -3.54 -5.70 -7.73
N ASP A 37 -3.69 -7.01 -7.50
CA ASP A 37 -3.56 -7.62 -6.16
C ASP A 37 -2.23 -7.32 -5.48
N ALA A 38 -1.15 -7.28 -6.26
CA ALA A 38 0.17 -6.93 -5.76
C ALA A 38 0.21 -5.50 -5.21
N THR A 39 -0.48 -4.57 -5.86
CA THR A 39 -0.58 -3.18 -5.42
C THR A 39 -1.36 -3.09 -4.12
N SER A 40 -2.58 -3.65 -4.09
CA SER A 40 -3.41 -3.68 -2.88
C SER A 40 -2.70 -4.37 -1.71
N TYR A 41 -1.96 -5.45 -1.97
CA TYR A 41 -1.12 -6.12 -0.98
C TYR A 41 -0.05 -5.19 -0.40
N ILE A 42 0.71 -4.49 -1.25
CA ILE A 42 1.76 -3.56 -0.78
C ILE A 42 1.16 -2.45 0.09
N LEU A 43 0.02 -1.88 -0.32
CA LEU A 43 -0.65 -0.81 0.42
C LEU A 43 -1.18 -1.32 1.76
N ALA A 44 -1.87 -2.46 1.77
CA ALA A 44 -2.38 -3.10 2.98
C ALA A 44 -1.25 -3.43 3.98
N GLU A 45 -0.15 -4.01 3.51
CA GLU A 45 1.01 -4.32 4.38
C GLU A 45 1.69 -3.08 4.91
N THR A 46 1.74 -2.01 4.11
CA THR A 46 2.28 -0.72 4.54
C THR A 46 1.42 -0.14 5.65
N ILE A 47 0.09 -0.19 5.54
CA ILE A 47 -0.83 0.24 6.58
C ILE A 47 -0.66 -0.63 7.83
N ASN A 48 -0.71 -1.96 7.70
CA ASN A 48 -0.54 -2.91 8.81
C ASN A 48 0.77 -2.72 9.57
N LYS A 49 1.82 -2.30 8.87
CA LYS A 49 3.14 -2.07 9.48
C LYS A 49 3.10 -0.96 10.54
N PHE A 50 2.26 0.05 10.34
CA PHE A 50 2.13 1.20 11.21
C PHE A 50 0.86 1.19 12.06
N ASN A 51 -0.12 0.38 11.68
CA ASN A 51 -1.43 0.22 12.33
C ASN A 51 -1.66 -1.29 12.51
N PRO A 52 -0.94 -1.95 13.43
CA PRO A 52 -0.98 -3.41 13.57
C PRO A 52 -2.36 -3.93 13.99
N GLU A 53 -3.25 -3.08 14.53
CA GLU A 53 -4.64 -3.45 14.79
C GLU A 53 -5.49 -3.60 13.51
N ALA A 54 -5.12 -2.94 12.41
CA ALA A 54 -5.93 -2.89 11.19
C ALA A 54 -6.05 -4.26 10.52
N LYS A 55 -4.95 -5.05 10.50
CA LYS A 55 -4.88 -6.41 9.95
C LYS A 55 -5.59 -6.52 8.58
N LEU A 56 -5.31 -5.57 7.70
CA LEU A 56 -5.87 -5.50 6.37
C LEU A 56 -5.36 -6.68 5.53
N THR A 57 -6.29 -7.35 4.86
CA THR A 57 -6.04 -8.26 3.75
C THR A 57 -6.23 -7.51 2.44
N ILE A 58 -5.88 -8.13 1.31
CA ILE A 58 -6.16 -7.56 -0.03
C ILE A 58 -7.66 -7.30 -0.16
N GLU A 59 -8.49 -8.31 0.08
CA GLU A 59 -9.95 -8.21 0.01
C GLU A 59 -10.50 -7.09 0.91
N LYS A 60 -10.07 -7.01 2.17
CA LYS A 60 -10.51 -5.93 3.07
C LYS A 60 -10.05 -4.55 2.62
N PHE A 61 -8.85 -4.45 2.06
CA PHE A 61 -8.36 -3.18 1.55
C PHE A 61 -9.18 -2.75 0.33
N ASP A 62 -9.45 -3.66 -0.60
CA ASP A 62 -10.24 -3.39 -1.79
C ASP A 62 -11.70 -3.07 -1.45
N ASP A 63 -12.29 -3.71 -0.43
CA ASP A 63 -13.64 -3.38 0.07
C ASP A 63 -13.71 -1.99 0.73
N LEU A 64 -12.62 -1.52 1.34
CA LEU A 64 -12.55 -0.22 2.00
C LEU A 64 -12.28 0.93 1.02
N VAL A 65 -11.66 0.63 -0.11
CA VAL A 65 -11.20 1.62 -1.08
C VAL A 65 -12.19 1.69 -2.23
N ASP A 66 -12.88 2.82 -2.35
CA ASP A 66 -13.63 3.11 -3.56
C ASP A 66 -12.67 3.21 -4.76
N ILE A 67 -13.05 2.61 -5.90
CA ILE A 67 -12.24 2.63 -7.12
C ILE A 67 -11.91 4.06 -7.58
N VAL A 68 -12.78 5.03 -7.30
CA VAL A 68 -12.58 6.45 -7.61
C VAL A 68 -11.50 7.07 -6.70
N GLU A 69 -11.36 6.58 -5.48
CA GLU A 69 -10.39 7.07 -4.50
C GLU A 69 -9.07 6.29 -4.53
N PHE A 70 -9.02 5.14 -5.20
CA PHE A 70 -7.88 4.23 -5.20
C PHE A 70 -6.57 4.93 -5.60
N GLU A 71 -6.55 5.66 -6.72
CA GLU A 71 -5.35 6.35 -7.19
C GLU A 71 -4.86 7.40 -6.18
N ARG A 72 -5.79 8.13 -5.54
CA ARG A 72 -5.47 9.12 -4.50
C ARG A 72 -4.83 8.44 -3.29
N ILE A 73 -5.50 7.43 -2.75
CA ILE A 73 -5.07 6.69 -1.55
C ILE A 73 -3.73 6.01 -1.79
N GLN A 74 -3.59 5.35 -2.94
CA GLN A 74 -2.36 4.71 -3.37
C GLN A 74 -1.21 5.73 -3.38
N LYS A 75 -1.39 6.87 -4.04
CA LYS A 75 -0.37 7.93 -4.10
C LYS A 75 0.02 8.44 -2.71
N GLU A 76 -0.96 8.75 -1.86
CA GLU A 76 -0.71 9.25 -0.51
C GLU A 76 0.06 8.25 0.35
N ILE A 77 -0.31 6.97 0.33
CA ILE A 77 0.40 5.93 1.06
C ILE A 77 1.83 5.83 0.53
N MET A 78 2.03 5.79 -0.78
CA MET A 78 3.37 5.60 -1.36
C MET A 78 4.29 6.79 -1.11
N ASP A 79 3.80 8.02 -1.26
CA ASP A 79 4.58 9.23 -0.99
C ASP A 79 4.94 9.33 0.50
N SER A 80 3.97 9.05 1.37
CA SER A 80 4.18 9.10 2.82
C SER A 80 5.12 8.01 3.33
N SER A 81 5.08 6.83 2.71
CA SER A 81 5.92 5.69 3.08
C SER A 81 7.29 5.69 2.39
N GLY A 82 7.51 6.57 1.40
CA GLY A 82 8.74 6.60 0.60
C GLY A 82 8.84 5.47 -0.43
N LEU A 83 7.74 4.76 -0.68
CA LEU A 83 7.66 3.66 -1.64
C LEU A 83 7.76 4.14 -3.08
N THR A 84 7.40 5.39 -3.38
CA THR A 84 7.50 5.97 -4.74
C THR A 84 8.91 5.89 -5.34
N LYS A 85 9.96 5.82 -4.52
CA LYS A 85 11.35 5.64 -4.98
C LYS A 85 11.69 4.21 -5.42
N TYR A 86 10.90 3.24 -4.97
CA TYR A 86 11.14 1.80 -5.18
C TYR A 86 10.13 1.20 -6.15
N PHE A 87 8.93 1.76 -6.17
CA PHE A 87 7.89 1.44 -7.10
C PHE A 87 7.84 2.56 -8.14
N ASN A 88 8.58 2.38 -9.23
CA ASN A 88 8.33 3.12 -10.46
C ASN A 88 6.94 2.70 -10.94
N MET A 89 5.92 3.44 -10.55
CA MET A 89 4.62 3.33 -11.18
C MET A 89 4.72 3.94 -12.55
N GLY A 90 5.23 3.15 -13.50
CA GLY A 90 4.77 3.28 -14.86
C GLY A 90 3.28 2.99 -14.86
N VAL A 91 2.46 4.03 -14.66
CA VAL A 91 1.26 4.16 -15.48
C VAL A 91 1.77 3.96 -16.91
N GLY A 92 1.32 2.89 -17.54
CA GLY A 92 2.03 2.20 -18.62
C GLY A 92 2.81 3.11 -19.56
N LYS A 93 4.12 2.86 -19.68
CA LYS A 93 4.76 3.13 -20.96
C LYS A 93 4.33 1.99 -21.89
N LYS A 94 3.42 2.35 -22.79
CA LYS A 94 3.17 1.74 -24.11
C LYS A 94 4.36 0.92 -24.63
#